data_AF-A0A086T519-F1
#
_entry.id   AF-A0A086T519-F1
#
_cell.length_a   1.000
_cell.length_b   1.000
_cell.length_c   1.000
_cell.angle_alpha   90.00
_cell.angle_beta   90.00
_cell.angle_gamma   90.00
#
_symmetry.space_group_name_H-M   'P 1'
#
loop_
_entity.id
_entity.type
_entity.pdbx_description
1 polymer ?
#
loop_
_entity_poly.entity_id
_entity_poly.type
_entity_poly.pdbx_seq_one_letter_code
_entity_poly.pdbx_strand_id
1 'polypeptide(L)'
;MSKLPQEADQGEKCVYMAEEGETVSLALRRRVAELEVENEQYKELYSLLRTTSDAESSEIIRRIKASDDPREVLSFIKQAELLLPGLKSASNSSGQSQASSTPSVERTIDRTANLK
;
A
#
# COMPACT_ATOMS: atom_id res chain seq x y z
N MET A 1 8.89 37.31 13.46
CA MET A 1 10.19 37.20 14.15
C MET A 1 10.68 35.78 13.97
N SER A 2 11.69 35.59 13.13
CA SER A 2 12.25 34.28 12.80
C SER A 2 13.33 33.93 13.82
N LYS A 3 13.24 32.77 14.48
CA LYS A 3 14.37 32.21 15.24
C LYS A 3 14.53 30.72 14.96
N LEU A 4 15.75 30.38 14.53
CA LEU A 4 16.36 29.07 14.41
C LEU A 4 17.87 29.31 14.65
N PRO A 5 18.64 28.27 15.00
CA PRO A 5 18.75 27.63 16.30
C PRO A 5 20.01 28.11 17.04
N GLN A 6 20.15 27.84 18.35
CA GLN A 6 21.45 28.08 19.00
C GLN A 6 21.83 26.98 20.00
N GLU A 7 22.80 26.19 19.53
CA GLU A 7 24.00 25.65 20.20
C GLU A 7 23.81 24.70 21.40
N ALA A 8 24.29 23.47 21.16
CA ALA A 8 24.44 22.40 22.13
C ALA A 8 25.57 22.70 23.13
N ASP A 9 25.24 22.60 24.42
CA ASP A 9 26.20 22.48 25.52
C ASP A 9 26.29 21.01 25.96
N GLN A 10 27.47 20.60 26.37
CA GLN A 10 27.92 19.21 26.45
C GLN A 10 27.08 18.36 27.42
N GLY A 11 26.39 17.37 26.86
CA GLY A 11 25.40 16.53 27.56
C GLY A 11 24.00 16.98 27.20
N GLU A 12 23.60 16.78 25.94
CA GLU A 12 22.38 17.34 25.33
C GLU A 12 21.15 17.10 26.22
N LYS A 13 20.82 18.11 27.02
CA LYS A 13 19.55 18.16 27.71
C LYS A 13 18.51 18.34 26.62
N CYS A 14 17.88 17.24 26.23
CA CYS A 14 16.85 17.24 25.20
C CYS A 14 15.70 18.15 25.67
N VAL A 15 15.70 19.41 25.20
CA VAL A 15 14.67 20.39 25.52
C VAL A 15 13.53 20.17 24.54
N TYR A 16 12.49 19.46 25.00
CA TYR A 16 11.26 19.31 24.24
C TYR A 16 10.46 20.60 24.34
N MET A 17 10.21 21.22 23.19
CA MET A 17 9.34 22.38 23.10
C MET A 17 7.90 21.92 23.31
N ALA A 18 7.29 22.33 24.41
CA ALA A 18 5.84 22.26 24.61
C ALA A 18 5.21 23.56 24.11
N GLU A 19 4.04 23.48 23.50
CA GLU A 19 3.30 24.69 23.12
C GLU A 19 2.76 25.43 24.35
N GLU A 20 2.35 26.69 24.17
CA GLU A 20 1.83 27.51 25.27
C GLU A 20 0.59 26.83 25.89
N GLY A 21 0.67 26.50 27.19
CA GLY A 21 -0.38 25.76 27.91
C GLY A 21 -0.24 24.23 27.90
N GLU A 22 0.77 23.67 27.23
CA GLU A 22 1.03 22.23 27.18
C GLU A 22 2.12 21.81 28.19
N THR A 23 1.97 20.65 28.82
CA THR A 23 3.07 20.06 29.60
C THR A 23 4.07 19.36 28.69
N VAL A 24 5.36 19.43 29.00
CA VAL A 24 6.42 18.69 28.28
C VAL A 24 6.10 17.21 28.11
N SER A 25 5.47 16.58 29.11
CA SER A 25 5.05 15.17 29.04
C SER A 25 3.99 14.90 27.97
N LEU A 26 3.09 15.86 27.74
CA LEU A 26 2.04 15.75 26.72
C LEU A 26 2.64 15.95 25.33
N ALA A 27 3.51 16.96 25.19
CA ALA A 27 4.24 17.22 23.95
C ALA A 27 5.07 16.00 23.52
N LEU A 28 5.75 15.35 24.48
CA LEU A 28 6.54 14.15 24.22
C LEU A 28 5.67 12.97 23.80
N ARG A 29 4.54 12.72 24.48
CA ARG A 29 3.60 11.66 24.08
C ARG A 29 3.06 11.88 22.67
N ARG A 30 2.71 13.12 22.32
CA ARG A 30 2.27 13.47 20.96
C ARG A 30 3.36 13.14 19.95
N ARG A 31 4.61 13.55 20.22
CA ARG A 31 5.72 13.30 19.31
C ARG A 31 6.04 11.81 19.15
N VAL A 32 5.95 11.03 20.23
CA VAL A 32 6.09 9.57 20.17
C VAL A 32 5.01 8.97 19.28
N ALA A 33 3.74 9.35 19.48
CA ALA A 33 2.64 8.85 18.67
C ALA A 33 2.79 9.22 17.18
N GLU A 34 3.23 10.44 16.87
CA GLU A 34 3.54 10.84 15.49
C GLU A 34 4.63 9.93 14.90
N LEU A 35 5.76 9.79 15.58
CA LEU A 35 6.88 8.97 15.11
C LEU A 35 6.52 7.49 14.94
N GLU A 36 5.66 6.96 15.80
CA GLU A 36 5.13 5.60 15.67
C GLU A 36 4.30 5.45 14.39
N VAL A 37 3.42 6.42 14.09
CA VAL A 37 2.66 6.44 12.84
C VAL A 37 3.58 6.55 11.62
N GLU A 38 4.59 7.42 11.66
CA GLU A 38 5.57 7.54 10.57
C GLU A 38 6.31 6.22 10.35
N ASN A 39 6.74 5.57 11.42
CA ASN A 39 7.44 4.30 11.36
C ASN A 39 6.58 3.19 10.75
N GLU A 40 5.31 3.11 11.14
CA GLU A 40 4.35 2.16 10.55
C GLU A 40 4.17 2.39 9.05
N GLN A 41 4.11 3.65 8.60
CA GLN A 41 4.05 3.96 7.16
C GLN A 41 5.30 3.50 6.41
N TYR A 42 6.50 3.66 6.99
CA TYR A 42 7.73 3.17 6.38
C TYR A 42 7.77 1.64 6.29
N LYS A 43 7.33 0.93 7.34
CA LYS A 43 7.21 -0.53 7.34
C LYS A 43 6.23 -1.00 6.27
N GLU A 44 5.10 -0.32 6.13
CA GLU A 44 4.09 -0.64 5.12
C GLU A 44 4.63 -0.46 3.70
N LEU A 45 5.34 0.64 3.44
CA LEU A 45 5.97 0.88 2.14
C LEU A 45 7.02 -0.19 1.81
N TYR A 46 7.83 -0.60 2.79
CA TYR A 46 8.76 -1.71 2.64
C TYR A 46 8.03 -3.04 2.35
N SER A 47 6.93 -3.30 3.04
CA SER A 47 6.10 -4.49 2.80
C SER A 47 5.54 -4.51 1.37
N LEU A 48 5.04 -3.37 0.87
CA LEU A 48 4.59 -3.24 -0.52
C LEU A 48 5.71 -3.62 -1.49
N LEU A 49 6.88 -2.99 -1.38
CA LEU A 49 8.03 -3.29 -2.24
C LEU A 49 8.44 -4.77 -2.23
N ARG A 50 8.28 -5.44 -1.09
CA ARG A 50 8.61 -6.86 -0.92
C ARG A 50 7.56 -7.84 -1.47
N THR A 51 6.32 -7.39 -1.61
CA THR A 51 5.17 -8.26 -1.91
C THR A 51 4.59 -8.04 -3.30
N THR A 52 4.81 -6.86 -3.88
CA THR A 52 4.44 -6.57 -5.26
C THR A 52 5.41 -7.19 -6.26
N SER A 53 5.00 -7.28 -7.52
CA SER A 53 5.87 -7.76 -8.61
C SER A 53 7.03 -6.80 -8.86
N ASP A 54 8.11 -7.27 -9.47
CA ASP A 54 9.29 -6.43 -9.77
C ASP A 54 8.95 -5.17 -10.59
N ALA A 55 7.97 -5.28 -11.51
CA ALA A 55 7.50 -4.16 -12.31
C ALA A 55 6.81 -3.09 -11.44
N GLU A 56 5.88 -3.51 -10.57
CA GLU A 56 5.18 -2.62 -9.65
C GLU A 56 6.16 -2.03 -8.62
N SER A 57 7.04 -2.85 -8.04
CA SER A 57 8.05 -2.39 -7.09
C SER A 57 9.01 -1.36 -7.71
N SER A 58 9.41 -1.55 -8.98
CA SER A 58 10.25 -0.58 -9.70
C SER A 58 9.55 0.76 -9.89
N GLU A 59 8.25 0.76 -10.19
CA GLU A 59 7.44 1.97 -10.30
C GLU A 59 7.28 2.68 -8.95
N ILE A 60 7.04 1.92 -7.87
CA ILE A 60 6.98 2.47 -6.51
C ILE A 60 8.33 3.13 -6.15
N ILE A 61 9.46 2.47 -6.41
CA ILE A 61 10.81 3.04 -6.18
C ILE A 61 11.02 4.31 -7.02
N ARG A 62 10.59 4.30 -8.29
CA ARG A 62 10.70 5.48 -9.17
C ARG A 62 9.97 6.67 -8.58
N ARG A 63 8.77 6.47 -8.01
CA ARG A 63 7.98 7.52 -7.35
C ARG A 63 8.63 7.99 -6.06
N ILE A 64 9.14 7.07 -5.23
CA ILE A 64 9.89 7.42 -4.01
C ILE A 64 11.08 8.33 -4.34
N LYS A 65 11.81 8.04 -5.42
CA LYS A 65 12.95 8.85 -5.84
C LYS A 65 12.57 10.23 -6.40
N ALA A 66 11.30 10.42 -6.76
CA ALA A 66 10.78 11.66 -7.34
C ALA A 66 9.98 12.49 -6.33
N SER A 67 9.62 11.94 -5.17
CA SER A 67 8.91 12.66 -4.11
C SER A 67 9.88 13.20 -3.06
N ASP A 68 9.52 14.32 -2.44
CA ASP A 68 10.26 14.86 -1.29
C ASP A 68 10.01 14.01 -0.03
N ASP A 69 8.83 13.41 0.07
CA ASP A 69 8.44 12.50 1.15
C ASP A 69 7.94 11.15 0.58
N PRO A 70 8.55 10.01 0.92
CA PRO A 70 8.09 8.69 0.48
C PRO A 70 6.71 8.29 1.03
N ARG A 71 6.24 8.90 2.13
CA ARG A 71 4.92 8.59 2.72
C ARG A 71 3.78 9.09 1.85
N GLU A 72 4.00 10.12 1.03
CA GLU A 72 3.03 10.58 0.04
C GLU A 72 2.76 9.51 -1.01
N VAL A 73 3.79 8.76 -1.43
CA VAL A 73 3.65 7.65 -2.37
C VAL A 73 2.71 6.59 -1.80
N LEU A 74 2.86 6.23 -0.53
CA LEU A 74 1.97 5.31 0.16
C LEU A 74 0.52 5.82 0.19
N SER A 75 0.33 7.12 0.45
CA SER A 75 -1.00 7.75 0.43
C SER A 75 -1.65 7.65 -0.96
N PHE A 76 -0.91 7.94 -2.03
CA PHE A 76 -1.42 7.82 -3.40
C PHE A 76 -1.79 6.38 -3.77
N ILE A 77 -0.99 5.39 -3.34
CA ILE A 77 -1.33 3.98 -3.54
C ILE A 77 -2.66 3.64 -2.87
N LYS A 78 -2.82 3.99 -1.58
CA LYS A 78 -4.08 3.74 -0.85
C LYS A 78 -5.27 4.45 -1.49
N GLN A 79 -5.10 5.69 -1.93
CA GLN A 79 -6.15 6.43 -2.63
C GLN A 79 -6.52 5.76 -3.96
N ALA A 80 -5.54 5.30 -4.74
CA ALA A 80 -5.78 4.59 -5.98
C ALA A 80 -6.53 3.27 -5.74
N GLU A 81 -6.21 2.53 -4.66
CA GLU A 81 -6.91 1.30 -4.29
C GLU A 81 -8.39 1.54 -3.93
N LEU A 82 -8.71 2.68 -3.30
CA LEU A 82 -10.09 3.07 -3.02
C LEU A 82 -10.87 3.41 -4.30
N LEU A 83 -10.20 4.03 -5.28
CA LEU A 83 -10.82 4.44 -6.55
C LEU A 83 -10.97 3.27 -7.53
N LEU A 84 -10.11 2.25 -7.43
CA LEU A 84 -10.04 1.13 -8.36
C LEU A 84 -10.18 -0.23 -7.63
N PRO A 85 -11.32 -0.48 -6.96
CA PRO A 85 -11.56 -1.75 -6.29
C PRO A 85 -11.62 -2.89 -7.33
N GLY A 86 -10.57 -3.72 -7.37
CA GLY A 86 -10.49 -4.90 -8.25
C GLY A 86 -9.15 -5.11 -8.96
N LEU A 87 -8.29 -4.09 -9.03
CA LEU A 87 -6.99 -4.21 -9.71
C LEU A 87 -6.01 -5.16 -9.02
N LYS A 88 -6.17 -5.40 -7.72
CA LYS A 88 -5.35 -6.37 -6.96
C LYS A 88 -5.47 -7.82 -7.47
N SER A 89 -6.49 -8.13 -8.29
CA SER A 89 -6.73 -9.48 -8.82
C SER A 89 -6.36 -9.66 -10.30
N ALA A 90 -6.04 -8.61 -11.05
CA ALA A 90 -5.88 -8.69 -12.50
C ALA A 90 -4.46 -9.07 -12.97
N SER A 91 -3.45 -9.09 -12.08
CA SER A 91 -2.05 -9.31 -12.45
C SER A 91 -1.59 -10.78 -12.47
N ASN A 92 -2.50 -11.75 -12.25
CA ASN A 92 -2.17 -13.19 -12.29
C ASN A 92 -2.91 -13.98 -13.39
N SER A 93 -3.25 -13.36 -14.53
CA SER A 93 -3.81 -14.08 -15.68
C SER A 93 -2.98 -13.88 -16.96
N SER A 94 -1.75 -14.39 -16.96
CA SER A 94 -1.02 -14.65 -18.20
C SER A 94 -0.22 -15.94 -18.05
N GLY A 95 -0.85 -17.06 -18.44
CA GLY A 95 -0.15 -18.33 -18.58
C GLY A 95 -0.97 -19.61 -18.40
N GLN A 96 -2.16 -19.74 -19.02
CA GLN A 96 -2.58 -21.10 -19.39
C GLN A 96 -3.30 -21.11 -20.75
N SER A 97 -2.59 -21.71 -21.71
CA SER A 97 -2.98 -21.90 -23.08
C SER A 97 -4.31 -22.64 -23.22
N GLN A 98 -5.07 -22.22 -24.22
CA GLN A 98 -6.24 -22.90 -24.74
C GLN A 98 -5.93 -24.37 -25.08
N ALA A 99 -6.75 -25.29 -24.57
CA ALA A 99 -7.00 -26.57 -25.19
C ALA A 99 -8.52 -26.77 -25.21
N SER A 100 -9.11 -26.45 -26.36
CA SER A 100 -10.48 -26.79 -26.72
C SER A 100 -10.59 -28.31 -26.87
N SER A 101 -11.30 -28.96 -25.95
CA SER A 101 -11.73 -30.36 -26.10
C SER A 101 -13.22 -30.43 -25.86
N THR A 102 -14.00 -30.28 -26.92
CA THR A 102 -15.41 -30.69 -26.99
C THR A 102 -15.49 -32.21 -27.15
N PRO A 103 -16.21 -32.96 -26.32
CA PRO A 103 -16.70 -34.26 -26.73
C PRO A 103 -18.07 -34.09 -27.41
N SER A 104 -18.10 -34.39 -28.72
CA SER A 104 -19.31 -34.66 -29.48
C SER A 104 -20.10 -35.79 -28.83
N VAL A 105 -21.35 -35.53 -28.44
CA VAL A 105 -22.32 -36.58 -28.15
C VAL A 105 -23.27 -36.67 -29.33
N GLU A 106 -23.08 -37.74 -30.10
CA GLU A 106 -23.84 -38.07 -31.30
C GLU A 106 -25.24 -38.57 -30.92
N ARG A 107 -26.24 -38.12 -31.69
CA ARG A 107 -27.66 -38.47 -31.53
C ARG A 107 -27.91 -39.94 -31.86
N THR A 108 -28.56 -40.67 -30.96
CA THR A 108 -29.43 -41.79 -31.34
C THR A 108 -30.87 -41.40 -31.04
N ILE A 109 -31.65 -41.29 -32.10
CA ILE A 109 -33.10 -41.05 -32.07
C ILE A 109 -33.73 -42.44 -32.01
N ASP A 110 -34.47 -42.74 -30.94
CA ASP A 110 -35.43 -43.84 -30.97
C ASP A 110 -36.85 -43.32 -30.75
N ARG A 111 -37.69 -43.72 -31.69
CA ARG A 111 -39.00 -43.19 -32.02
C ARG A 111 -40.00 -44.33 -31.87
N THR A 112 -40.73 -44.39 -30.77
CA THR A 112 -41.99 -45.15 -30.65
C THR A 112 -42.87 -44.43 -29.63
N ALA A 113 -43.88 -43.68 -30.08
CA ALA A 113 -45.23 -44.12 -30.43
C ALA A 113 -46.18 -44.08 -29.21
N ASN A 114 -47.22 -43.28 -29.42
CA ASN A 114 -48.29 -42.81 -28.55
C ASN A 114 -49.37 -43.89 -28.29
N LEU A 115 -50.38 -43.51 -27.48
CA LEU A 115 -51.69 -44.13 -27.21
C LEU A 115 -51.69 -45.13 -26.04
N LYS A 116 -52.43 -44.96 -24.94
CA LYS A 116 -53.71 -44.28 -24.67
C LYS A 116 -53.80 -43.89 -23.19
#